data_AF-A0A3D4GSZ0-F1
#
_entry.id   AF-A0A3D4GSZ0-F1
#
_cell.length_a   1.000
_cell.length_b   1.000
_cell.length_c   1.000
_cell.angle_alpha   90.00
_cell.angle_beta   90.00
_cell.angle_gamma   90.00
#
_symmetry.space_group_name_H-M   'P 1'
#
loop_
_entity.id
_entity.type
_entity.pdbx_description
1 polymer ?
#
loop_
_entity_poly.entity_id
_entity_poly.type
_entity_poly.pdbx_seq_one_letter_code
_entity_poly.pdbx_strand_id
1 'polypeptide(L)'
;ASYSAYDAGNTDGLRTQGYYGAVFDGRFVYFVPRQDTNEYHSRVLRYDTHTVFKDPESWSAYDVGQPYSHQGVAFDGRYIYFSPGYSGDPREETAYTGRVIRCDTQADFKVPDTWSVFDAKSITNLNATCFDGAGFDGRYIYFAPLLHGVALQYDTKGDFHDPASWAVFDGQEIGLTMCVGTVFDGHHIYFVPYSHPTVVRFDIRGEFEDGGAWSSYNAENTSGLNTSGFDGGFFDGKNVYFIPFVGPPITPRDDGSEGYTFHSNFLRYDPSCSFDQTASWQAYDASEVDGLHSVGYNGGAFDGRYFYLAPWRDGTGNGGMHGRILRYDSVGPDAAFDLRFSDCGQNGGLCAAVRGPTFLINTKDGPRSVSSKDPLTAGRHHLVGVYDGSTLKLFVDGVLTAEQTGSGTLKIDPSSIFGAKDPGGYGNFKGLTESATVIPSARSDSWIKGTYRNRLNPREAVELGPEDITRSSRQT
;
A
#
# COMPACT_ATOMS: atom_id res chain seq x y z
N ALA A 1 26.11 12.37 -10.62
CA ALA A 1 24.70 12.51 -11.05
C ALA A 1 23.84 11.74 -10.05
N SER A 2 22.68 12.27 -9.66
CA SER A 2 21.78 11.60 -8.68
C SER A 2 20.94 10.47 -9.28
N TYR A 3 21.12 10.17 -10.56
CA TYR A 3 20.44 9.09 -11.28
C TYR A 3 21.43 8.04 -11.77
N SER A 4 21.05 6.77 -11.68
CA SER A 4 21.79 5.62 -12.22
C SER A 4 20.83 4.64 -12.89
N ALA A 5 21.21 4.11 -14.06
CA ALA A 5 20.42 3.10 -14.79
C ALA A 5 21.27 1.85 -15.09
N TYR A 6 20.75 0.66 -14.83
CA TYR A 6 21.38 -0.62 -15.20
C TYR A 6 20.43 -1.36 -16.14
N ASP A 7 20.98 -1.93 -17.23
CA ASP A 7 20.21 -2.74 -18.16
C ASP A 7 20.19 -4.18 -17.68
N ALA A 8 19.14 -4.54 -16.94
CA ALA A 8 18.88 -5.90 -16.47
C ALA A 8 18.09 -6.72 -17.50
N GLY A 9 18.02 -6.33 -18.78
CA GLY A 9 17.21 -6.97 -19.82
C GLY A 9 17.64 -8.39 -20.21
N ASN A 10 18.82 -8.81 -19.76
CA ASN A 10 19.36 -10.16 -19.92
C ASN A 10 20.13 -10.57 -18.66
N THR A 11 19.44 -11.20 -17.71
CA THR A 11 20.01 -11.63 -16.42
C THR A 11 19.91 -13.14 -16.32
N ASP A 12 21.00 -13.82 -15.92
CA ASP A 12 21.07 -15.29 -15.83
C ASP A 12 20.70 -16.04 -17.12
N GLY A 13 20.95 -15.44 -18.28
CA GLY A 13 20.59 -16.00 -19.59
C GLY A 13 19.09 -15.95 -19.89
N LEU A 14 18.29 -15.28 -19.07
CA LEU A 14 16.86 -15.08 -19.26
C LEU A 14 16.59 -13.69 -19.83
N ARG A 15 15.61 -13.60 -20.74
CA ARG A 15 15.10 -12.31 -21.25
C ARG A 15 14.21 -11.65 -20.20
N THR A 16 14.79 -10.84 -19.34
CA THR A 16 14.11 -10.17 -18.21
C THR A 16 13.61 -8.80 -18.63
N GLN A 17 12.50 -8.77 -19.37
CA GLN A 17 11.89 -7.54 -19.92
C GLN A 17 10.38 -7.52 -19.69
N GLY A 18 9.80 -6.32 -19.59
CA GLY A 18 8.36 -6.09 -19.51
C GLY A 18 7.72 -6.56 -18.19
N TYR A 19 7.97 -5.75 -17.17
CA TYR A 19 7.45 -5.89 -15.82
C TYR A 19 6.37 -4.85 -15.55
N TYR A 20 5.35 -5.20 -14.79
CA TYR A 20 4.21 -4.31 -14.50
C TYR A 20 4.33 -3.56 -13.17
N GLY A 21 5.04 -4.14 -12.19
CA GLY A 21 5.21 -3.56 -10.87
C GLY A 21 6.43 -4.12 -10.15
N ALA A 22 6.59 -3.74 -8.88
CA ALA A 22 7.66 -4.26 -8.03
C ALA A 22 7.23 -4.34 -6.55
N VAL A 23 7.90 -5.20 -5.78
CA VAL A 23 7.76 -5.31 -4.33
C VAL A 23 9.13 -5.41 -3.67
N PHE A 24 9.25 -4.81 -2.49
CA PHE A 24 10.48 -4.82 -1.69
C PHE A 24 10.29 -5.68 -0.45
N ASP A 25 11.15 -6.66 -0.23
CA ASP A 25 11.07 -7.58 0.92
C ASP A 25 11.85 -7.10 2.15
N GLY A 26 12.52 -5.94 2.06
CA GLY A 26 13.43 -5.43 3.09
C GLY A 26 14.91 -5.49 2.71
N ARG A 27 15.28 -6.27 1.68
CA ARG A 27 16.62 -6.35 1.06
C ARG A 27 16.57 -6.36 -0.47
N PHE A 28 15.72 -7.18 -1.07
CA PHE A 28 15.60 -7.34 -2.51
C PHE A 28 14.38 -6.61 -3.04
N VAL A 29 14.52 -5.98 -4.22
CA VAL A 29 13.38 -5.51 -5.03
C VAL A 29 13.07 -6.61 -6.05
N TYR A 30 11.85 -7.13 -6.06
CA TYR A 30 11.35 -8.12 -7.03
C TYR A 30 10.45 -7.43 -8.03
N PHE A 31 10.59 -7.75 -9.31
CA PHE A 31 9.80 -7.18 -10.39
C PHE A 31 8.73 -8.17 -10.85
N VAL A 32 7.49 -7.70 -11.00
CA VAL A 32 6.30 -8.49 -11.33
C VAL A 32 6.26 -8.77 -12.84
N PRO A 33 6.45 -10.03 -13.28
CA PRO A 33 6.59 -10.34 -14.69
C PRO A 33 5.24 -10.26 -15.42
N ARG A 34 5.20 -9.56 -16.55
CA ARG A 34 4.01 -9.48 -17.40
C ARG A 34 4.26 -10.12 -18.75
N GLN A 35 4.98 -9.45 -19.63
CA GLN A 35 5.16 -9.89 -21.02
C GLN A 35 6.46 -9.36 -21.61
N ASP A 36 7.07 -10.09 -22.53
CA ASP A 36 8.03 -9.50 -23.45
C ASP A 36 7.35 -9.14 -24.78
N THR A 37 8.16 -8.93 -25.82
CA THR A 37 7.68 -8.56 -27.15
C THR A 37 6.82 -9.64 -27.81
N ASN A 38 6.91 -10.90 -27.36
CA ASN A 38 6.31 -12.06 -28.01
C ASN A 38 5.30 -12.79 -27.13
N GLU A 39 5.56 -12.89 -25.83
CA GLU A 39 4.77 -13.77 -24.94
C GLU A 39 4.65 -13.24 -23.51
N TYR A 40 3.62 -13.72 -22.82
CA TYR A 40 3.53 -13.64 -21.37
C TYR A 40 4.53 -14.60 -20.71
N HIS A 41 5.06 -14.24 -19.55
CA HIS A 41 6.08 -15.06 -18.87
C HIS A 41 6.06 -14.93 -17.34
N SER A 42 6.78 -15.84 -16.68
CA SER A 42 6.99 -15.85 -15.22
C SER A 42 8.45 -15.66 -14.79
N ARG A 43 9.28 -15.06 -15.66
CA ARG A 43 10.68 -14.73 -15.36
C ARG A 43 10.78 -13.59 -14.33
N VAL A 44 10.89 -13.94 -13.05
CA VAL A 44 11.02 -12.96 -11.97
C VAL A 44 12.46 -12.44 -11.91
N LEU A 45 12.61 -11.13 -12.01
CA LEU A 45 13.87 -10.41 -11.80
C LEU A 45 13.90 -9.88 -10.37
N ARG A 46 15.08 -9.90 -9.73
CA ARG A 46 15.31 -9.18 -8.47
C ARG A 46 16.66 -8.46 -8.42
N TYR A 47 16.71 -7.42 -7.60
CA TYR A 47 17.92 -6.63 -7.30
C TYR A 47 18.24 -6.67 -5.80
N ASP A 48 19.48 -6.92 -5.42
CA ASP A 48 19.97 -6.84 -4.02
C ASP A 48 20.39 -5.42 -3.64
N THR A 49 19.57 -4.73 -2.85
CA THR A 49 19.83 -3.33 -2.46
C THR A 49 21.04 -3.15 -1.55
N HIS A 50 21.63 -4.23 -1.03
CA HIS A 50 22.85 -4.18 -0.20
C HIS A 50 24.15 -4.29 -1.01
N THR A 51 24.04 -4.42 -2.33
CA THR A 51 25.19 -4.55 -3.25
C THR A 51 25.25 -3.39 -4.24
N VAL A 52 26.23 -3.39 -5.15
CA VAL A 52 26.46 -2.25 -6.05
C VAL A 52 25.46 -2.30 -7.20
N PHE A 53 24.58 -1.31 -7.33
CA PHE A 53 23.53 -1.25 -8.35
C PHE A 53 23.98 -1.54 -9.80
N LYS A 54 25.22 -1.16 -10.16
CA LYS A 54 25.78 -1.36 -11.51
C LYS A 54 26.54 -2.67 -11.69
N ASP A 55 26.72 -3.44 -10.63
CA ASP A 55 27.37 -4.75 -10.69
C ASP A 55 26.33 -5.79 -11.17
N PRO A 56 26.58 -6.52 -12.27
CA PRO A 56 25.69 -7.59 -12.72
C PRO A 56 25.39 -8.65 -11.66
N GLU A 57 26.33 -8.92 -10.75
CA GLU A 57 26.14 -9.91 -9.67
C GLU A 57 25.14 -9.45 -8.60
N SER A 58 24.75 -8.17 -8.61
CA SER A 58 23.68 -7.62 -7.76
C SER A 58 22.28 -7.98 -8.24
N TRP A 59 22.17 -8.56 -9.43
CA TRP A 59 20.91 -8.88 -10.10
C TRP A 59 20.77 -10.40 -10.23
N SER A 60 19.53 -10.89 -10.15
CA SER A 60 19.25 -12.31 -10.34
C SER A 60 17.88 -12.51 -10.97
N ALA A 61 17.75 -13.53 -11.80
CA ALA A 61 16.50 -13.89 -12.46
C ALA A 61 16.20 -15.38 -12.35
N TYR A 62 14.94 -15.73 -12.16
CA TYR A 62 14.47 -17.11 -12.16
C TYR A 62 13.19 -17.24 -12.96
N ASP A 63 13.08 -18.30 -13.77
CA ASP A 63 11.86 -18.57 -14.52
C ASP A 63 11.06 -19.70 -13.86
N VAL A 64 9.84 -19.39 -13.42
CA VAL A 64 8.90 -20.37 -12.87
C VAL A 64 8.33 -21.30 -13.97
N GLY A 65 8.55 -20.97 -15.25
CA GLY A 65 8.15 -21.79 -16.39
C GLY A 65 6.65 -21.73 -16.70
N GLN A 66 6.01 -20.58 -16.42
CA GLN A 66 4.59 -20.35 -16.63
C GLN A 66 4.35 -19.31 -17.74
N PRO A 67 3.56 -19.64 -18.79
CA PRO A 67 3.35 -18.77 -19.95
C PRO A 67 2.16 -17.82 -19.75
N TYR A 68 2.12 -17.13 -18.63
CA TYR A 68 1.05 -16.17 -18.29
C TYR A 68 1.58 -15.01 -17.45
N SER A 69 0.86 -13.89 -17.52
CA SER A 69 1.24 -12.64 -16.88
C SER A 69 0.79 -12.55 -15.44
N HIS A 70 1.43 -11.63 -14.74
CA HIS A 70 1.03 -11.15 -13.44
C HIS A 70 0.93 -9.63 -13.51
N GLN A 71 -0.04 -9.08 -12.79
CA GLN A 71 -0.29 -7.65 -12.80
C GLN A 71 0.23 -7.05 -11.50
N GLY A 72 -0.30 -7.48 -10.37
CA GLY A 72 0.14 -7.03 -9.06
C GLY A 72 0.81 -8.10 -8.21
N VAL A 73 1.06 -7.70 -6.96
CA VAL A 73 1.69 -8.55 -5.96
C VAL A 73 1.34 -8.09 -4.55
N ALA A 74 1.24 -9.04 -3.62
CA ALA A 74 1.20 -8.79 -2.18
C ALA A 74 2.39 -9.47 -1.49
N PHE A 75 2.81 -8.94 -0.34
CA PHE A 75 3.89 -9.52 0.47
C PHE A 75 3.46 -9.62 1.94
N ASP A 76 3.47 -10.84 2.48
CA ASP A 76 3.03 -11.12 3.85
C ASP A 76 4.14 -10.95 4.91
N GLY A 77 5.38 -10.65 4.49
CA GLY A 77 6.57 -10.57 5.34
C GLY A 77 7.55 -11.73 5.14
N ARG A 78 7.13 -12.79 4.45
CA ARG A 78 7.99 -13.89 4.01
C ARG A 78 7.68 -14.34 2.59
N TYR A 79 6.41 -14.44 2.23
CA TYR A 79 5.98 -14.90 0.93
C TYR A 79 5.48 -13.74 0.09
N ILE A 80 5.88 -13.75 -1.17
CA ILE A 80 5.38 -12.86 -2.23
C ILE A 80 4.32 -13.63 -3.02
N TYR A 81 3.15 -13.01 -3.23
CA TYR A 81 2.02 -13.59 -3.94
C TYR A 81 1.71 -12.77 -5.18
N PHE A 82 1.93 -13.35 -6.36
CA PHE A 82 1.76 -12.65 -7.64
C PHE A 82 0.32 -12.80 -8.13
N SER A 83 -0.37 -11.68 -8.37
CA SER A 83 -1.74 -11.65 -8.89
C SER A 83 -1.77 -12.20 -10.32
N PRO A 84 -2.53 -13.26 -10.62
CA PRO A 84 -2.56 -13.85 -11.95
C PRO A 84 -3.40 -12.99 -12.90
N GLY A 85 -2.87 -12.71 -14.09
CA GLY A 85 -3.52 -11.85 -15.09
C GLY A 85 -3.98 -12.61 -16.33
N TYR A 86 -3.42 -12.21 -17.46
CA TYR A 86 -3.70 -12.71 -18.80
C TYR A 86 -2.83 -13.90 -19.19
N SER A 87 -3.33 -14.68 -20.14
CA SER A 87 -2.66 -15.81 -20.80
C SER A 87 -2.92 -15.74 -22.31
N GLY A 88 -2.28 -16.59 -23.11
CA GLY A 88 -2.47 -16.57 -24.57
C GLY A 88 -1.67 -15.46 -25.24
N ASP A 89 -2.26 -14.79 -26.24
CA ASP A 89 -1.59 -13.75 -27.03
C ASP A 89 -1.58 -12.39 -26.29
N PRO A 90 -0.39 -11.82 -25.99
CA PRO A 90 -0.29 -10.52 -25.32
C PRO A 90 -0.87 -9.33 -26.06
N ARG A 91 -1.20 -9.49 -27.35
CA ARG A 91 -1.78 -8.43 -28.19
C ARG A 91 -3.29 -8.38 -28.14
N GLU A 92 -3.93 -9.43 -27.63
CA GLU A 92 -5.39 -9.57 -27.62
C GLU A 92 -5.98 -9.43 -26.21
N GLU A 93 -5.26 -9.87 -25.18
CA GLU A 93 -5.73 -9.84 -23.77
C GLU A 93 -7.10 -10.51 -23.56
N THR A 94 -7.43 -11.55 -24.34
CA THR A 94 -8.74 -12.23 -24.35
C THR A 94 -8.80 -13.51 -23.50
N ALA A 95 -7.67 -13.97 -22.97
CA ALA A 95 -7.59 -15.20 -22.17
C ALA A 95 -6.98 -14.94 -20.79
N TYR A 96 -7.50 -15.64 -19.77
CA TYR A 96 -7.27 -15.31 -18.37
C TYR A 96 -6.86 -16.53 -17.52
N THR A 97 -5.97 -16.30 -16.57
CA THR A 97 -5.48 -17.33 -15.64
C THR A 97 -5.92 -17.02 -14.20
N GLY A 98 -6.14 -18.08 -13.41
CA GLY A 98 -6.32 -18.03 -11.96
C GLY A 98 -5.12 -18.57 -11.19
N ARG A 99 -3.98 -18.79 -11.88
CA ARG A 99 -2.82 -19.49 -11.32
C ARG A 99 -1.87 -18.55 -10.57
N VAL A 100 -2.10 -18.42 -9.27
CA VAL A 100 -1.30 -17.61 -8.35
C VAL A 100 0.08 -18.23 -8.18
N ILE A 101 1.14 -17.44 -8.35
CA ILE A 101 2.52 -17.82 -7.99
C ILE A 101 2.82 -17.32 -6.59
N ARG A 102 3.47 -18.15 -5.77
CA ARG A 102 4.04 -17.77 -4.46
C ARG A 102 5.55 -17.99 -4.45
N CYS A 103 6.30 -17.03 -3.89
CA CYS A 103 7.75 -17.11 -3.71
C CYS A 103 8.11 -16.99 -2.22
N ASP A 104 8.94 -17.89 -1.69
CA ASP A 104 9.51 -17.79 -0.33
C ASP A 104 10.78 -16.93 -0.34
N THR A 105 10.74 -15.72 0.23
CA THR A 105 11.90 -14.81 0.22
C THR A 105 13.04 -15.27 1.14
N GLN A 106 12.80 -16.27 1.99
CA GLN A 106 13.81 -16.83 2.89
C GLN A 106 14.52 -18.07 2.30
N ALA A 107 14.00 -18.63 1.22
CA ALA A 107 14.63 -19.75 0.52
C ALA A 107 15.63 -19.26 -0.55
N ASP A 108 16.41 -20.19 -1.11
CA ASP A 108 17.29 -19.87 -2.23
C ASP A 108 16.46 -19.61 -3.49
N PHE A 109 16.48 -18.38 -3.97
CA PHE A 109 15.73 -17.89 -5.14
C PHE A 109 15.89 -18.76 -6.39
N LYS A 110 17.01 -19.47 -6.54
CA LYS A 110 17.32 -20.29 -7.71
C LYS A 110 16.86 -21.74 -7.59
N VAL A 111 16.29 -22.13 -6.46
CA VAL A 111 15.79 -23.49 -6.23
C VAL A 111 14.30 -23.58 -6.60
N PRO A 112 13.86 -24.60 -7.35
CA PRO A 112 12.45 -24.76 -7.71
C PRO A 112 11.48 -24.76 -6.53
N ASP A 113 11.86 -25.35 -5.40
CA ASP A 113 11.03 -25.44 -4.18
C ASP A 113 10.75 -24.07 -3.51
N THR A 114 11.47 -23.02 -3.90
CA THR A 114 11.17 -21.64 -3.50
C THR A 114 9.85 -21.13 -4.08
N TRP A 115 9.39 -21.77 -5.16
CA TRP A 115 8.25 -21.35 -5.95
C TRP A 115 7.11 -22.34 -5.81
N SER A 116 5.89 -21.84 -5.66
CA SER A 116 4.67 -22.65 -5.64
C SER A 116 3.64 -22.04 -6.57
N VAL A 117 2.80 -22.88 -7.18
CA VAL A 117 1.70 -22.42 -8.05
C VAL A 117 0.40 -23.07 -7.59
N PHE A 118 -0.64 -22.27 -7.43
CA PHE A 118 -1.98 -22.73 -7.09
C PHE A 118 -2.99 -22.19 -8.11
N ASP A 119 -3.92 -23.03 -8.58
CA ASP A 119 -4.95 -22.63 -9.54
C ASP A 119 -6.27 -22.33 -8.83
N ALA A 120 -6.62 -21.04 -8.71
CA ALA A 120 -7.85 -20.61 -8.06
C ALA A 120 -9.13 -21.11 -8.75
N LYS A 121 -9.06 -21.47 -10.05
CA LYS A 121 -10.19 -22.10 -10.75
C LYS A 121 -10.55 -23.48 -10.19
N SER A 122 -9.66 -24.10 -9.43
CA SER A 122 -9.93 -25.41 -8.81
C SER A 122 -10.88 -25.35 -7.62
N ILE A 123 -11.05 -24.17 -7.01
CA ILE A 123 -11.89 -23.97 -5.82
C ILE A 123 -13.37 -23.83 -6.20
N THR A 124 -13.64 -23.24 -7.37
CA THR A 124 -14.98 -22.78 -7.75
C THR A 124 -15.20 -22.80 -9.25
N ASN A 125 -16.47 -22.86 -9.66
CA ASN A 125 -16.88 -22.65 -11.06
C ASN A 125 -17.09 -21.16 -11.39
N LEU A 126 -16.96 -20.28 -10.40
CA LEU A 126 -16.89 -18.84 -10.61
C LEU A 126 -15.51 -18.54 -11.23
N ASN A 127 -15.44 -17.79 -12.34
CA ASN A 127 -14.19 -17.53 -13.06
C ASN A 127 -13.21 -16.65 -12.23
N ALA A 128 -12.64 -17.19 -11.16
CA ALA A 128 -11.67 -16.56 -10.26
C ALA A 128 -10.33 -16.41 -10.99
N THR A 129 -10.29 -15.46 -11.91
CA THR A 129 -9.20 -15.26 -12.89
C THR A 129 -9.02 -13.79 -13.18
N CYS A 130 -7.82 -13.41 -13.60
CA CYS A 130 -7.48 -12.02 -13.92
C CYS A 130 -7.70 -11.09 -12.72
N PHE A 131 -6.70 -11.04 -11.86
CA PHE A 131 -6.62 -10.10 -10.77
C PHE A 131 -5.53 -9.09 -11.10
N ASP A 132 -5.81 -7.83 -10.83
CA ASP A 132 -4.81 -6.79 -10.99
C ASP A 132 -3.99 -6.74 -9.70
N GLY A 133 -4.55 -6.12 -8.67
CA GLY A 133 -3.86 -5.97 -7.39
C GLY A 133 -4.12 -7.01 -6.33
N ALA A 134 -3.28 -6.97 -5.30
CA ALA A 134 -3.49 -7.72 -4.08
C ALA A 134 -2.99 -6.93 -2.86
N GLY A 135 -3.55 -7.23 -1.68
CA GLY A 135 -3.16 -6.65 -0.41
C GLY A 135 -3.18 -7.67 0.72
N PHE A 136 -2.48 -7.35 1.81
CA PHE A 136 -2.35 -8.19 3.00
C PHE A 136 -2.86 -7.47 4.26
N ASP A 137 -3.72 -8.11 5.04
CA ASP A 137 -4.26 -7.54 6.29
C ASP A 137 -3.45 -7.91 7.56
N GLY A 138 -2.46 -8.79 7.43
CA GLY A 138 -1.75 -9.39 8.57
C GLY A 138 -1.97 -10.90 8.73
N ARG A 139 -2.96 -11.47 8.05
CA ARG A 139 -3.24 -12.92 8.00
C ARG A 139 -3.65 -13.41 6.61
N TYR A 140 -4.44 -12.65 5.87
CA TYR A 140 -5.00 -13.06 4.60
C TYR A 140 -4.48 -12.18 3.45
N ILE A 141 -4.26 -12.82 2.30
CA ILE A 141 -4.03 -12.12 1.03
C ILE A 141 -5.38 -11.96 0.33
N TYR A 142 -5.66 -10.75 -0.16
CA TYR A 142 -6.88 -10.41 -0.90
C TYR A 142 -6.50 -10.01 -2.31
N PHE A 143 -7.08 -10.63 -3.33
CA PHE A 143 -6.84 -10.30 -4.73
C PHE A 143 -8.02 -9.48 -5.28
N ALA A 144 -7.72 -8.33 -5.88
CA ALA A 144 -8.71 -7.46 -6.49
C ALA A 144 -9.07 -7.95 -7.90
N PRO A 145 -10.36 -8.25 -8.16
CA PRO A 145 -10.77 -8.77 -9.46
C PRO A 145 -10.64 -7.69 -10.53
N LEU A 146 -9.80 -7.91 -11.54
CA LEU A 146 -9.81 -7.08 -12.74
C LEU A 146 -11.03 -7.40 -13.60
N LEU A 147 -11.48 -8.66 -13.57
CA LEU A 147 -12.63 -9.15 -14.33
C LEU A 147 -13.59 -9.96 -13.44
N HIS A 148 -14.80 -10.15 -13.96
CA HIS A 148 -15.83 -11.07 -13.43
C HIS A 148 -16.42 -10.75 -12.05
N GLY A 149 -15.88 -9.78 -11.29
CA GLY A 149 -16.44 -9.39 -10.00
C GLY A 149 -16.32 -10.47 -8.92
N VAL A 150 -15.34 -11.37 -9.04
CA VAL A 150 -15.10 -12.49 -8.11
C VAL A 150 -13.86 -12.20 -7.28
N ALA A 151 -14.02 -11.88 -5.99
CA ALA A 151 -12.90 -11.69 -5.09
C ALA A 151 -12.31 -13.03 -4.62
N LEU A 152 -10.99 -13.05 -4.39
CA LEU A 152 -10.25 -14.23 -3.92
C LEU A 152 -9.48 -13.88 -2.65
N GLN A 153 -9.51 -14.78 -1.67
CA GLN A 153 -8.76 -14.69 -0.43
C GLN A 153 -7.90 -15.95 -0.21
N TYR A 154 -6.71 -15.78 0.36
CA TYR A 154 -5.87 -16.88 0.86
C TYR A 154 -5.50 -16.68 2.33
N ASP A 155 -5.67 -17.70 3.18
CA ASP A 155 -5.17 -17.72 4.57
C ASP A 155 -3.69 -18.11 4.60
N THR A 156 -2.81 -17.17 4.98
CA THR A 156 -1.35 -17.41 5.05
C THR A 156 -0.95 -18.40 6.15
N LYS A 157 -1.89 -18.84 7.00
CA LYS A 157 -1.66 -19.93 7.97
C LYS A 157 -2.00 -21.31 7.43
N GLY A 158 -2.76 -21.40 6.35
CA GLY A 158 -3.13 -22.66 5.70
C GLY A 158 -2.07 -23.15 4.71
N ASP A 159 -2.17 -24.42 4.32
CA ASP A 159 -1.34 -24.95 3.24
C ASP A 159 -1.74 -24.30 1.91
N PHE A 160 -0.76 -23.81 1.14
CA PHE A 160 -0.99 -23.11 -0.13
C PHE A 160 -1.67 -23.98 -1.18
N HIS A 161 -1.47 -25.29 -1.12
CA HIS A 161 -2.05 -26.26 -2.04
C HIS A 161 -3.38 -26.86 -1.56
N ASP A 162 -3.79 -26.59 -0.31
CA ASP A 162 -5.09 -27.01 0.21
C ASP A 162 -6.17 -26.01 -0.23
N PRO A 163 -7.16 -26.41 -1.05
CA PRO A 163 -8.28 -25.55 -1.42
C PRO A 163 -9.03 -24.96 -0.22
N ALA A 164 -9.02 -25.62 0.95
CA ALA A 164 -9.67 -25.10 2.16
C ALA A 164 -8.94 -23.88 2.77
N SER A 165 -7.71 -23.59 2.35
CA SER A 165 -6.98 -22.37 2.73
C SER A 165 -7.38 -21.15 1.90
N TRP A 166 -8.28 -21.33 0.95
CA TRP A 166 -8.71 -20.29 0.02
C TRP A 166 -10.21 -20.09 0.10
N ALA A 167 -10.66 -18.87 -0.15
CA ALA A 167 -12.07 -18.53 -0.20
C ALA A 167 -12.36 -17.62 -1.40
N VAL A 168 -13.56 -17.74 -1.96
CA VAL A 168 -14.02 -16.93 -3.09
C VAL A 168 -15.35 -16.26 -2.76
N PHE A 169 -15.55 -15.06 -3.28
CA PHE A 169 -16.79 -14.34 -3.11
C PHE A 169 -17.29 -13.79 -4.46
N ASP A 170 -18.50 -14.16 -4.86
CA ASP A 170 -19.18 -13.56 -6.01
C ASP A 170 -19.85 -12.25 -5.57
N GLY A 171 -19.18 -11.13 -5.86
CA GLY A 171 -19.65 -9.82 -5.46
C GLY A 171 -20.49 -9.10 -6.51
N GLN A 172 -20.84 -9.75 -7.63
CA GLN A 172 -21.54 -9.08 -8.73
C GLN A 172 -22.88 -8.48 -8.28
N GLU A 173 -23.64 -9.17 -7.41
CA GLU A 173 -24.92 -8.68 -6.90
C GLU A 173 -24.81 -7.42 -6.02
N ILE A 174 -23.64 -7.20 -5.41
CA ILE A 174 -23.35 -5.98 -4.63
C ILE A 174 -22.55 -4.94 -5.43
N GLY A 175 -22.32 -5.19 -6.73
CA GLY A 175 -21.66 -4.26 -7.64
C GLY A 175 -20.13 -4.35 -7.65
N LEU A 176 -19.54 -5.44 -7.15
CA LEU A 176 -18.12 -5.74 -7.36
C LEU A 176 -17.91 -6.06 -8.83
N THR A 177 -17.10 -5.25 -9.51
CA THR A 177 -16.76 -5.47 -10.92
C THR A 177 -15.25 -5.33 -11.12
N MET A 178 -14.79 -4.36 -11.94
CA MET A 178 -13.39 -4.17 -12.28
C MET A 178 -12.67 -3.32 -11.23
N CYS A 179 -11.76 -3.95 -10.49
CA CYS A 179 -10.95 -3.34 -9.46
C CYS A 179 -9.45 -3.56 -9.70
N VAL A 180 -8.65 -2.52 -9.45
CA VAL A 180 -7.20 -2.55 -9.69
C VAL A 180 -6.36 -2.87 -8.45
N GLY A 181 -6.97 -2.90 -7.27
CA GLY A 181 -6.31 -3.33 -6.06
C GLY A 181 -7.14 -3.09 -4.81
N THR A 182 -6.46 -3.09 -3.66
CA THR A 182 -7.08 -3.06 -2.34
C THR A 182 -6.46 -2.03 -1.41
N VAL A 183 -7.27 -1.44 -0.54
CA VAL A 183 -6.79 -0.63 0.61
C VAL A 183 -7.23 -1.30 1.90
N PHE A 184 -6.33 -1.38 2.89
CA PHE A 184 -6.65 -1.91 4.21
C PHE A 184 -6.58 -0.80 5.26
N ASP A 185 -7.67 -0.59 6.01
CA ASP A 185 -7.75 0.43 7.07
C ASP A 185 -7.53 -0.11 8.50
N GLY A 186 -7.25 -1.42 8.63
CA GLY A 186 -7.19 -2.12 9.93
C GLY A 186 -8.45 -2.95 10.26
N HIS A 187 -9.55 -2.75 9.53
CA HIS A 187 -10.83 -3.45 9.73
C HIS A 187 -11.49 -3.90 8.44
N HIS A 188 -11.29 -3.17 7.36
CA HIS A 188 -11.92 -3.46 6.09
C HIS A 188 -10.91 -3.44 4.96
N ILE A 189 -11.14 -4.34 4.02
CA ILE A 189 -10.50 -4.33 2.71
C ILE A 189 -11.43 -3.60 1.75
N TYR A 190 -10.97 -2.49 1.18
CA TYR A 190 -11.68 -1.72 0.15
C TYR A 190 -11.14 -2.10 -1.21
N PHE A 191 -12.01 -2.51 -2.12
CA PHE A 191 -11.67 -2.81 -3.50
C PHE A 191 -11.75 -1.53 -4.32
N VAL A 192 -10.64 -1.12 -4.93
CA VAL A 192 -10.49 0.15 -5.65
C VAL A 192 -11.14 0.04 -7.03
N PRO A 193 -12.26 0.75 -7.30
CA PRO A 193 -12.98 0.58 -8.55
C PRO A 193 -12.33 1.37 -9.68
N TYR A 194 -12.07 0.73 -10.84
CA TYR A 194 -11.22 1.31 -11.88
C TYR A 194 -11.89 2.37 -12.75
N SER A 195 -13.08 2.07 -13.25
CA SER A 195 -13.80 2.91 -14.23
C SER A 195 -15.29 3.05 -13.88
N HIS A 196 -15.63 2.88 -12.61
CA HIS A 196 -16.99 2.93 -12.09
C HIS A 196 -16.98 3.48 -10.66
N PRO A 197 -18.13 3.97 -10.14
CA PRO A 197 -18.18 4.65 -8.84
C PRO A 197 -18.40 3.73 -7.64
N THR A 198 -18.77 2.47 -7.86
CA THR A 198 -19.11 1.53 -6.77
C THR A 198 -17.86 1.08 -6.01
N VAL A 199 -17.70 1.55 -4.78
CA VAL A 199 -16.69 1.04 -3.84
C VAL A 199 -17.30 -0.14 -3.07
N VAL A 200 -16.64 -1.29 -3.13
CA VAL A 200 -17.00 -2.48 -2.35
C VAL A 200 -15.98 -2.67 -1.23
N ARG A 201 -16.43 -3.06 -0.05
CA ARG A 201 -15.55 -3.42 1.06
C ARG A 201 -15.98 -4.71 1.75
N PHE A 202 -15.00 -5.36 2.38
CA PHE A 202 -15.16 -6.54 3.22
C PHE A 202 -14.73 -6.24 4.66
N ASP A 203 -15.53 -6.58 5.67
CA ASP A 203 -15.15 -6.55 7.10
C ASP A 203 -14.39 -7.83 7.47
N ILE A 204 -13.12 -7.69 7.85
CA ILE A 204 -12.23 -8.82 8.14
C ILE A 204 -12.62 -9.64 9.38
N ARG A 205 -13.63 -9.20 10.14
CA ARG A 205 -14.17 -9.95 11.28
C ARG A 205 -15.20 -11.00 10.86
N GLY A 206 -15.75 -10.89 9.67
CA GLY A 206 -16.69 -11.85 9.10
C GLY A 206 -15.98 -12.97 8.33
N GLU A 207 -16.75 -13.97 7.92
CA GLU A 207 -16.28 -15.00 6.99
C GLU A 207 -16.30 -14.44 5.57
N PHE A 208 -15.28 -14.74 4.76
CA PHE A 208 -15.13 -14.14 3.43
C PHE A 208 -16.26 -14.50 2.46
N GLU A 209 -16.84 -15.69 2.61
CA GLU A 209 -17.95 -16.18 1.78
C GLU A 209 -19.32 -15.66 2.26
N ASP A 210 -19.40 -15.07 3.46
CA ASP A 210 -20.65 -14.54 4.00
C ASP A 210 -20.92 -13.15 3.45
N GLY A 211 -21.94 -13.03 2.58
CA GLY A 211 -22.39 -11.74 2.04
C GLY A 211 -22.73 -10.69 3.10
N GLY A 212 -23.05 -11.09 4.34
CA GLY A 212 -23.27 -10.17 5.46
C GLY A 212 -22.01 -9.41 5.92
N ALA A 213 -20.82 -9.90 5.57
CA ALA A 213 -19.54 -9.25 5.85
C ALA A 213 -19.13 -8.24 4.77
N TRP A 214 -19.91 -8.12 3.70
CA TRP A 214 -19.64 -7.24 2.57
C TRP A 214 -20.57 -6.05 2.54
N SER A 215 -20.10 -4.94 1.98
CA SER A 215 -20.92 -3.75 1.78
C SER A 215 -20.46 -3.01 0.53
N SER A 216 -21.39 -2.35 -0.16
CA SER A 216 -21.08 -1.49 -1.29
C SER A 216 -21.65 -0.09 -1.11
N TYR A 217 -20.97 0.88 -1.71
CA TYR A 217 -21.39 2.28 -1.74
C TYR A 217 -21.14 2.83 -3.14
N ASN A 218 -22.18 3.40 -3.76
CA ASN A 218 -22.02 4.13 -5.01
C ASN A 218 -21.52 5.54 -4.68
N ALA A 219 -20.25 5.82 -4.99
CA ALA A 219 -19.62 7.10 -4.69
C ALA A 219 -19.88 8.19 -5.73
N GLU A 220 -20.69 7.94 -6.77
CA GLU A 220 -20.96 8.90 -7.83
C GLU A 220 -21.54 10.21 -7.29
N ASN A 221 -21.17 11.34 -7.90
CA ASN A 221 -21.64 12.67 -7.54
C ASN A 221 -21.31 13.09 -6.09
N THR A 222 -20.35 12.43 -5.42
CA THR A 222 -19.87 12.87 -4.11
C THR A 222 -19.37 14.32 -4.21
N SER A 223 -19.86 15.17 -3.30
CA SER A 223 -19.59 16.62 -3.29
C SER A 223 -19.92 17.33 -4.63
N GLY A 224 -20.83 16.78 -5.44
CA GLY A 224 -21.22 17.32 -6.75
C GLY A 224 -20.23 17.03 -7.87
N LEU A 225 -19.28 16.11 -7.68
CA LEU A 225 -18.23 15.77 -8.64
C LEU A 225 -18.39 14.35 -9.19
N ASN A 226 -18.05 14.15 -10.47
CA ASN A 226 -17.96 12.82 -11.07
C ASN A 226 -16.80 12.04 -10.43
N THR A 227 -17.14 11.15 -9.51
CA THR A 227 -16.23 10.36 -8.67
C THR A 227 -16.32 8.89 -9.06
N SER A 228 -16.28 8.64 -10.37
CA SER A 228 -16.26 7.31 -10.96
C SER A 228 -14.84 6.97 -11.37
N GLY A 229 -14.33 5.84 -10.86
CA GLY A 229 -13.09 5.23 -11.30
C GLY A 229 -11.79 5.83 -10.73
N PHE A 230 -10.90 4.93 -10.34
CA PHE A 230 -9.70 5.21 -9.58
C PHE A 230 -8.62 4.18 -9.90
N ASP A 231 -7.36 4.61 -9.91
CA ASP A 231 -6.22 3.75 -10.25
C ASP A 231 -5.20 3.71 -9.10
N GLY A 232 -5.69 3.24 -7.96
CA GLY A 232 -4.94 3.21 -6.71
C GLY A 232 -5.71 3.77 -5.52
N GLY A 233 -5.18 3.53 -4.34
CA GLY A 233 -5.74 4.04 -3.10
C GLY A 233 -4.77 3.88 -1.95
N PHE A 234 -5.08 4.56 -0.85
CA PHE A 234 -4.23 4.59 0.33
C PHE A 234 -5.03 4.91 1.59
N PHE A 235 -4.48 4.51 2.73
CA PHE A 235 -5.01 4.85 4.04
C PHE A 235 -3.96 5.68 4.81
N ASP A 236 -4.34 6.88 5.26
CA ASP A 236 -3.45 7.80 5.97
C ASP A 236 -3.51 7.65 7.51
N GLY A 237 -4.16 6.58 8.00
CA GLY A 237 -4.47 6.38 9.41
C GLY A 237 -5.82 6.98 9.85
N LYS A 238 -6.45 7.83 9.03
CA LYS A 238 -7.74 8.49 9.32
C LYS A 238 -8.78 8.19 8.24
N ASN A 239 -8.47 8.44 6.98
CA ASN A 239 -9.37 8.28 5.85
C ASN A 239 -8.77 7.32 4.82
N VAL A 240 -9.66 6.63 4.13
CA VAL A 240 -9.34 5.91 2.90
C VAL A 240 -9.48 6.88 1.74
N TYR A 241 -8.51 6.89 0.85
CA TYR A 241 -8.49 7.75 -0.34
C TYR A 241 -8.35 6.90 -1.59
N PHE A 242 -8.91 7.41 -2.68
CA PHE A 242 -8.86 6.77 -3.99
C PHE A 242 -8.22 7.72 -4.99
N ILE A 243 -7.26 7.21 -5.78
CA ILE A 243 -6.44 7.98 -6.71
C ILE A 243 -7.24 8.21 -8.01
N PRO A 244 -7.57 9.47 -8.37
CA PRO A 244 -8.42 9.75 -9.52
C PRO A 244 -7.81 9.28 -10.84
N PHE A 245 -8.62 8.64 -11.68
CA PHE A 245 -8.16 8.12 -12.95
C PHE A 245 -9.16 8.35 -14.07
N VAL A 246 -10.11 7.44 -14.29
CA VAL A 246 -11.04 7.48 -15.41
C VAL A 246 -12.49 7.27 -14.98
N GLY A 247 -13.35 8.18 -15.40
CA GLY A 247 -14.79 8.02 -15.30
C GLY A 247 -15.44 7.70 -16.66
N PRO A 248 -16.74 7.37 -16.66
CA PRO A 248 -17.54 7.40 -17.88
C PRO A 248 -17.49 8.80 -18.51
N PRO A 249 -17.67 8.89 -19.84
CA PRO A 249 -17.53 10.15 -20.54
C PRO A 249 -18.56 11.19 -20.06
N ILE A 250 -18.10 12.40 -19.72
CA ILE A 250 -18.96 13.52 -19.32
C ILE A 250 -19.83 14.02 -20.49
N THR A 251 -19.32 13.86 -21.72
CA THR A 251 -20.03 14.14 -22.97
C THR A 251 -19.82 12.97 -23.94
N PRO A 252 -20.87 12.53 -24.68
CA PRO A 252 -20.68 11.59 -25.78
C PRO A 252 -19.60 12.12 -26.71
N ARG A 253 -18.61 11.29 -27.05
CA ARG A 253 -17.59 11.69 -28.02
C ARG A 253 -18.25 11.80 -29.39
N ASP A 254 -17.93 12.86 -30.13
CA ASP A 254 -18.48 13.11 -31.48
C ASP A 254 -18.19 11.97 -32.47
N ASP A 255 -17.18 11.13 -32.17
CA ASP A 255 -16.78 9.96 -32.95
C ASP A 255 -17.54 8.66 -32.57
N GLY A 256 -18.45 8.72 -31.60
CA GLY A 256 -19.21 7.57 -31.13
C GLY A 256 -18.40 6.52 -30.35
N SER A 257 -17.15 6.81 -29.98
CA SER A 257 -16.33 5.89 -29.18
C SER A 257 -16.78 5.87 -27.71
N GLU A 258 -16.88 4.67 -27.14
CA GLU A 258 -16.99 4.43 -25.69
C GLU A 258 -15.66 4.81 -25.02
N GLY A 259 -15.46 6.10 -24.82
CA GLY A 259 -14.20 6.63 -24.31
C GLY A 259 -14.27 7.02 -22.85
N TYR A 260 -13.19 6.79 -22.12
CA TYR A 260 -13.01 7.28 -20.77
C TYR A 260 -12.75 8.80 -20.72
N THR A 261 -13.10 9.45 -19.60
CA THR A 261 -12.66 10.81 -19.27
C THR A 261 -11.72 10.77 -18.08
N PHE A 262 -10.50 11.28 -18.26
CA PHE A 262 -9.56 11.46 -17.16
C PHE A 262 -10.01 12.60 -16.25
N HIS A 263 -9.87 12.42 -14.94
CA HIS A 263 -10.25 13.44 -13.94
C HIS A 263 -9.22 13.55 -12.80
N SER A 264 -9.44 14.54 -11.93
CA SER A 264 -8.70 14.78 -10.68
C SER A 264 -9.65 14.94 -9.48
N ASN A 265 -10.80 14.29 -9.55
CA ASN A 265 -11.77 14.31 -8.45
C ASN A 265 -11.35 13.33 -7.36
N PHE A 266 -10.58 13.80 -6.38
CA PHE A 266 -10.14 13.01 -5.23
C PHE A 266 -11.33 12.59 -4.41
N LEU A 267 -11.49 11.29 -4.21
CA LEU A 267 -12.49 10.73 -3.31
C LEU A 267 -11.83 10.31 -2.01
N ARG A 268 -12.46 10.65 -0.88
CA ARG A 268 -12.09 10.10 0.43
C ARG A 268 -13.32 9.62 1.20
N TYR A 269 -13.08 8.61 2.04
CA TYR A 269 -14.03 8.04 2.99
C TYR A 269 -13.46 8.09 4.41
N ASP A 270 -14.29 8.46 5.39
CA ASP A 270 -13.97 8.41 6.82
C ASP A 270 -14.52 7.09 7.46
N PRO A 271 -13.66 6.09 7.76
CA PRO A 271 -14.06 4.79 8.32
C PRO A 271 -14.58 4.81 9.76
N SER A 272 -14.60 5.98 10.39
CA SER A 272 -15.24 6.17 11.69
C SER A 272 -16.74 6.46 11.59
N CYS A 273 -17.20 6.88 10.41
CA CYS A 273 -18.60 7.11 10.11
C CYS A 273 -19.18 5.92 9.32
N SER A 274 -20.50 5.84 9.26
CA SER A 274 -21.16 4.73 8.54
C SER A 274 -20.86 4.79 7.05
N PHE A 275 -20.64 3.63 6.43
CA PHE A 275 -20.23 3.53 5.02
C PHE A 275 -21.32 3.93 4.03
N ASP A 276 -22.57 3.68 4.41
CA ASP A 276 -23.76 4.01 3.64
C ASP A 276 -24.18 5.49 3.76
N GLN A 277 -23.54 6.26 4.65
CA GLN A 277 -23.85 7.67 4.84
C GLN A 277 -23.05 8.56 3.90
N THR A 278 -23.73 9.33 3.05
CA THR A 278 -23.10 10.31 2.15
C THR A 278 -22.20 11.31 2.88
N ALA A 279 -22.53 11.67 4.13
CA ALA A 279 -21.72 12.60 4.93
C ALA A 279 -20.34 12.06 5.31
N SER A 280 -20.14 10.73 5.24
CA SER A 280 -18.85 10.06 5.47
C SER A 280 -17.89 10.18 4.28
N TRP A 281 -18.40 10.63 3.14
CA TRP A 281 -17.68 10.73 1.88
C TRP A 281 -17.50 12.18 1.49
N GLN A 282 -16.33 12.49 0.95
CA GLN A 282 -16.03 13.84 0.45
C GLN A 282 -15.21 13.72 -0.82
N ALA A 283 -15.43 14.67 -1.73
CA ALA A 283 -14.64 14.79 -2.93
C ALA A 283 -14.12 16.21 -3.12
N TYR A 284 -12.98 16.31 -3.81
CA TYR A 284 -12.35 17.58 -4.16
C TYR A 284 -11.82 17.51 -5.59
N ASP A 285 -12.12 18.53 -6.39
CA ASP A 285 -11.56 18.69 -7.73
C ASP A 285 -10.17 19.31 -7.63
N ALA A 286 -9.14 18.49 -7.85
CA ALA A 286 -7.74 18.91 -7.88
C ALA A 286 -7.22 19.11 -9.31
N SER A 287 -8.11 19.33 -10.29
CA SER A 287 -7.70 19.53 -11.68
C SER A 287 -6.94 20.84 -11.88
N GLU A 288 -7.18 21.87 -11.07
CA GLU A 288 -6.51 23.18 -11.12
C GLU A 288 -5.90 23.53 -9.77
N VAL A 289 -4.62 23.20 -9.58
CA VAL A 289 -3.89 23.46 -8.33
C VAL A 289 -2.55 24.13 -8.65
N ASP A 290 -2.15 25.12 -7.85
CA ASP A 290 -0.89 25.86 -8.01
C ASP A 290 -0.67 26.46 -9.42
N GLY A 291 -1.77 26.82 -10.10
CA GLY A 291 -1.75 27.38 -11.46
C GLY A 291 -1.48 26.35 -12.56
N LEU A 292 -1.62 25.06 -12.27
CA LEU A 292 -1.45 23.96 -13.22
C LEU A 292 -2.76 23.18 -13.37
N HIS A 293 -3.16 22.97 -14.63
CA HIS A 293 -4.13 21.94 -14.97
C HIS A 293 -3.47 20.57 -14.83
N SER A 294 -4.04 19.57 -14.16
CA SER A 294 -3.49 18.22 -14.08
C SER A 294 -4.56 17.17 -13.75
N VAL A 295 -4.66 16.12 -14.57
CA VAL A 295 -5.64 15.02 -14.46
C VAL A 295 -4.98 13.67 -14.71
N GLY A 296 -5.66 12.55 -14.45
CA GLY A 296 -5.25 11.22 -14.91
C GLY A 296 -3.93 10.70 -14.33
N TYR A 297 -4.01 10.12 -13.12
CA TYR A 297 -2.86 9.56 -12.41
C TYR A 297 -2.96 8.05 -12.29
N ASN A 298 -1.85 7.37 -12.51
CA ASN A 298 -1.75 5.91 -12.44
C ASN A 298 -0.90 5.56 -11.22
N GLY A 299 -1.54 5.29 -10.09
CA GLY A 299 -0.89 4.96 -8.83
C GLY A 299 -0.18 6.14 -8.13
N GLY A 300 0.73 5.81 -7.22
CA GLY A 300 1.41 6.80 -6.40
C GLY A 300 2.30 6.24 -5.28
N ALA A 301 2.88 7.14 -4.51
CA ALA A 301 3.70 6.81 -3.35
C ALA A 301 3.29 7.64 -2.14
N PHE A 302 3.49 7.10 -0.93
CA PHE A 302 3.26 7.80 0.32
C PHE A 302 4.54 7.85 1.15
N ASP A 303 4.93 9.05 1.58
CA ASP A 303 6.09 9.23 2.47
C ASP A 303 5.71 9.27 3.97
N GLY A 304 4.44 9.01 4.28
CA GLY A 304 3.85 9.14 5.61
C GLY A 304 3.11 10.46 5.81
N ARG A 305 3.37 11.51 5.03
CA ARG A 305 2.63 12.78 5.09
C ARG A 305 1.95 13.12 3.78
N TYR A 306 2.75 13.12 2.71
CA TYR A 306 2.33 13.48 1.38
C TYR A 306 2.09 12.24 0.55
N PHE A 307 0.92 12.20 -0.07
CA PHE A 307 0.67 11.31 -1.20
C PHE A 307 1.17 11.98 -2.46
N TYR A 308 1.94 11.26 -3.25
CA TYR A 308 2.48 11.70 -4.54
C TYR A 308 1.84 10.87 -5.63
N LEU A 309 1.13 11.51 -6.55
CA LEU A 309 0.44 10.83 -7.61
C LEU A 309 1.34 10.72 -8.83
N ALA A 310 1.46 9.51 -9.39
CA ALA A 310 2.27 9.27 -10.56
C ALA A 310 1.53 9.75 -11.83
N PRO A 311 2.09 10.73 -12.57
CA PRO A 311 1.39 11.37 -13.67
C PRO A 311 1.30 10.46 -14.88
N TRP A 312 0.17 10.51 -15.60
CA TRP A 312 0.01 9.74 -16.83
C TRP A 312 -0.60 10.55 -17.97
N ARG A 313 -1.82 11.07 -17.81
CA ARG A 313 -2.62 11.56 -18.95
C ARG A 313 -3.07 12.99 -18.75
N ASP A 314 -2.90 13.84 -19.75
CA ASP A 314 -3.21 15.25 -19.59
C ASP A 314 -4.68 15.63 -19.81
N GLY A 315 -5.55 14.65 -20.03
CA GLY A 315 -6.98 14.85 -20.33
C GLY A 315 -7.29 15.06 -21.80
N THR A 316 -6.29 15.20 -22.68
CA THR A 316 -6.47 15.44 -24.11
C THR A 316 -6.48 14.13 -24.93
N GLY A 317 -7.66 13.52 -25.06
CA GLY A 317 -7.91 12.40 -25.98
C GLY A 317 -6.94 11.21 -25.86
N ASN A 318 -6.85 10.40 -26.93
CA ASN A 318 -5.97 9.23 -26.98
C ASN A 318 -4.51 9.63 -27.30
N GLY A 319 -3.80 10.25 -26.35
CA GLY A 319 -2.35 10.36 -26.49
C GLY A 319 -1.62 11.33 -25.57
N GLY A 320 -2.29 12.37 -25.06
CA GLY A 320 -1.62 13.38 -24.25
C GLY A 320 -1.09 12.83 -22.92
N MET A 321 0.17 13.14 -22.60
CA MET A 321 0.86 12.74 -21.36
C MET A 321 1.51 13.96 -20.71
N HIS A 322 1.65 13.96 -19.39
CA HIS A 322 2.34 15.05 -18.66
C HIS A 322 3.30 14.53 -17.60
N GLY A 323 4.17 15.41 -17.12
CA GLY A 323 5.07 15.16 -15.97
C GLY A 323 4.67 15.94 -14.69
N ARG A 324 3.46 16.50 -14.64
CA ARG A 324 2.97 17.30 -13.50
C ARG A 324 2.67 16.40 -12.30
N ILE A 325 3.45 16.53 -11.23
CA ILE A 325 3.26 15.78 -9.98
C ILE A 325 2.26 16.51 -9.11
N LEU A 326 1.13 15.87 -8.81
CA LEU A 326 0.23 16.32 -7.76
C LEU A 326 0.56 15.61 -6.47
N ARG A 327 0.59 16.38 -5.37
CA ARG A 327 0.73 15.82 -4.04
C ARG A 327 -0.36 16.33 -3.10
N TYR A 328 -0.78 15.48 -2.17
CA TYR A 328 -1.78 15.82 -1.16
C TYR A 328 -1.18 15.69 0.24
N ASP A 329 -1.28 16.75 1.05
CA ASP A 329 -0.88 16.76 2.45
C ASP A 329 -1.98 16.16 3.32
N SER A 330 -1.77 14.94 3.79
CA SER A 330 -2.78 14.22 4.57
C SER A 330 -2.85 14.69 6.02
N VAL A 331 -1.79 15.27 6.57
CA VAL A 331 -1.69 15.65 7.99
C VAL A 331 -1.90 17.14 8.23
N GLY A 332 -1.83 17.95 7.17
CA GLY A 332 -2.02 19.40 7.25
C GLY A 332 -0.73 20.16 7.63
N PRO A 333 -0.77 21.50 7.53
CA PRO A 333 0.43 22.35 7.66
C PRO A 333 1.05 22.37 9.06
N ASP A 334 0.26 22.06 10.10
CA ASP A 334 0.60 22.32 11.51
C ASP A 334 0.91 21.04 12.34
N ALA A 335 0.82 19.85 11.75
CA ALA A 335 1.18 18.62 12.45
C ALA A 335 2.68 18.61 12.80
N ALA A 336 3.06 18.30 14.05
CA ALA A 336 4.45 18.28 14.51
C ALA A 336 5.13 16.90 14.32
N PHE A 337 4.42 15.82 14.64
CA PHE A 337 4.87 14.45 14.53
C PHE A 337 3.68 13.51 14.34
N ASP A 338 3.95 12.29 13.91
CA ASP A 338 2.98 11.20 13.76
C ASP A 338 3.66 9.87 14.16
N LEU A 339 2.98 9.08 14.97
CA LEU A 339 3.40 7.71 15.31
C LEU A 339 2.24 6.78 14.99
N ARG A 340 2.44 5.90 14.01
CA ARG A 340 1.37 5.05 13.45
C ARG A 340 1.77 3.59 13.36
N PHE A 341 0.75 2.74 13.26
CA PHE A 341 0.87 1.29 13.17
C PHE A 341 1.50 0.80 11.86
N SER A 342 1.06 1.32 10.71
CA SER A 342 1.61 1.02 9.39
C SER A 342 1.07 2.04 8.39
N ASP A 343 1.83 2.26 7.31
CA ASP A 343 1.27 2.85 6.10
C ASP A 343 0.65 1.72 5.27
N CYS A 344 -0.58 1.92 4.78
CA CYS A 344 -1.29 0.93 3.96
C CYS A 344 -1.61 1.53 2.59
N GLY A 345 -0.75 1.21 1.63
CA GLY A 345 -0.97 1.37 0.20
C GLY A 345 -0.38 0.16 -0.49
N GLN A 346 -1.08 -0.98 -0.45
CA GLN A 346 -0.73 -2.16 -1.23
C GLN A 346 -1.76 -2.32 -2.34
N ASN A 347 -1.48 -1.65 -3.46
CA ASN A 347 -2.34 -1.70 -4.64
C ASN A 347 -1.50 -2.24 -5.79
N GLY A 348 -1.34 -3.57 -5.84
CA GLY A 348 -1.31 -4.26 -7.12
C GLY A 348 -0.31 -3.82 -8.19
N GLY A 349 0.87 -3.35 -7.84
CA GLY A 349 1.91 -2.98 -8.79
C GLY A 349 2.09 -1.47 -9.02
N LEU A 350 1.15 -0.61 -8.60
CA LEU A 350 1.16 0.83 -8.92
C LEU A 350 1.21 1.76 -7.69
N CYS A 351 0.94 1.26 -6.49
CA CYS A 351 1.12 2.04 -5.25
C CYS A 351 2.09 1.34 -4.29
N ALA A 352 3.00 2.12 -3.70
CA ALA A 352 3.96 1.63 -2.71
C ALA A 352 3.82 2.39 -1.38
N ALA A 353 3.83 1.64 -0.28
CA ALA A 353 3.90 2.14 1.09
C ALA A 353 4.89 1.31 1.91
N VAL A 354 5.48 1.92 2.94
CA VAL A 354 6.39 1.22 3.86
C VAL A 354 5.55 0.48 4.90
N ARG A 355 5.74 -0.83 5.00
CA ARG A 355 5.05 -1.66 5.98
C ARG A 355 5.68 -1.50 7.36
N GLY A 356 4.83 -1.54 8.39
CA GLY A 356 5.23 -1.59 9.79
C GLY A 356 5.19 -0.22 10.47
N PRO A 357 5.38 -0.17 11.80
CA PRO A 357 5.26 1.08 12.53
C PRO A 357 6.16 2.17 11.97
N THR A 358 5.60 3.37 11.80
CA THR A 358 6.32 4.53 11.28
C THR A 358 6.25 5.64 12.31
N PHE A 359 7.42 6.23 12.61
CA PHE A 359 7.52 7.50 13.32
C PHE A 359 7.94 8.59 12.35
N LEU A 360 7.14 9.64 12.24
CA LEU A 360 7.36 10.79 11.37
C LEU A 360 7.41 12.06 12.20
N ILE A 361 8.28 12.99 11.80
CA ILE A 361 8.31 14.37 12.28
C ILE A 361 8.15 15.32 11.10
N ASN A 362 7.56 16.47 11.38
CA ASN A 362 7.42 17.55 10.43
C ASN A 362 8.35 18.70 10.81
N THR A 363 9.33 18.93 9.95
CA THR A 363 10.25 20.04 10.10
C THR A 363 9.91 21.17 9.15
N LYS A 364 10.53 22.34 9.34
CA LYS A 364 10.48 23.44 8.36
C LYS A 364 11.05 23.04 6.99
N ASP A 365 11.95 22.05 6.96
CA ASP A 365 12.63 21.54 5.76
C ASP A 365 11.95 20.28 5.20
N GLY A 366 10.69 20.05 5.57
CA GLY A 366 9.88 18.90 5.15
C GLY A 366 9.81 17.77 6.18
N PRO A 367 9.01 16.73 5.89
CA PRO A 367 8.88 15.58 6.76
C PRO A 367 10.18 14.76 6.80
N ARG A 368 10.39 14.07 7.92
CA ARG A 368 11.40 13.02 8.10
C ARG A 368 10.70 11.86 8.79
N SER A 369 10.97 10.64 8.38
CA SER A 369 10.35 9.46 8.97
C SER A 369 11.38 8.36 9.18
N VAL A 370 11.02 7.41 10.04
CA VAL A 370 11.74 6.18 10.30
C VAL A 370 10.71 5.08 10.53
N SER A 371 10.86 3.96 9.84
CA SER A 371 9.88 2.87 9.86
C SER A 371 10.55 1.56 10.24
N SER A 372 9.87 0.78 11.07
CA SER A 372 10.23 -0.61 11.35
C SER A 372 9.90 -1.44 10.13
N LYS A 373 10.85 -2.24 9.63
CA LYS A 373 10.61 -3.18 8.51
C LYS A 373 9.74 -4.37 8.94
N ASP A 374 9.65 -4.62 10.24
CA ASP A 374 8.89 -5.71 10.80
C ASP A 374 7.45 -5.27 11.14
N PRO A 375 6.43 -6.04 10.75
CA PRO A 375 5.06 -5.82 11.20
C PRO A 375 4.93 -6.11 12.69
N LEU A 376 3.97 -5.46 13.36
CA LEU A 376 3.61 -5.84 14.72
C LEU A 376 2.83 -7.16 14.70
N THR A 377 3.11 -8.00 15.69
CA THR A 377 2.35 -9.22 15.92
C THR A 377 0.98 -8.89 16.54
N ALA A 378 0.09 -9.88 16.63
CA ALA A 378 -1.15 -9.70 17.37
C ALA A 378 -0.83 -9.57 18.87
N GLY A 379 -1.38 -8.53 19.51
CA GLY A 379 -1.26 -8.35 20.95
C GLY A 379 -1.00 -6.91 21.38
N ARG A 380 -0.52 -6.76 22.61
CA ARG A 380 -0.17 -5.47 23.20
C ARG A 380 1.28 -5.12 22.85
N HIS A 381 1.48 -3.95 22.26
CA HIS A 381 2.80 -3.43 21.91
C HIS A 381 3.03 -2.05 22.53
N HIS A 382 4.29 -1.73 22.80
CA HIS A 382 4.73 -0.41 23.23
C HIS A 382 5.60 0.23 22.14
N LEU A 383 5.10 1.30 21.52
CA LEU A 383 5.80 2.06 20.49
C LEU A 383 6.34 3.36 21.05
N VAL A 384 7.60 3.70 20.72
CA VAL A 384 8.21 4.98 21.09
C VAL A 384 8.96 5.57 19.91
N GLY A 385 8.55 6.76 19.47
CA GLY A 385 9.31 7.61 18.56
C GLY A 385 10.16 8.61 19.34
N VAL A 386 11.43 8.78 18.96
CA VAL A 386 12.35 9.76 19.57
C VAL A 386 12.94 10.63 18.48
N TYR A 387 12.94 11.96 18.71
CA TYR A 387 13.67 12.90 17.87
C TYR A 387 14.51 13.84 18.75
N ASP A 388 15.83 13.85 18.54
CA ASP A 388 16.78 14.62 19.37
C ASP A 388 17.21 15.97 18.75
N GLY A 389 16.72 16.27 17.55
CA GLY A 389 17.13 17.42 16.74
C GLY A 389 18.06 17.07 15.57
N SER A 390 18.60 15.84 15.57
CA SER A 390 19.53 15.33 14.56
C SER A 390 19.27 13.89 14.12
N THR A 391 18.55 13.12 14.93
CA THR A 391 18.31 11.69 14.72
C THR A 391 16.88 11.34 15.13
N LEU A 392 16.23 10.53 14.29
CA LEU A 392 14.96 9.87 14.56
C LEU A 392 15.22 8.42 14.96
N LYS A 393 14.54 7.95 16.00
CA LYS A 393 14.55 6.54 16.42
C LYS A 393 13.13 6.04 16.63
N LEU A 394 12.92 4.78 16.29
CA LEU A 394 11.69 4.05 16.57
C LEU A 394 12.01 2.81 17.40
N PHE A 395 11.30 2.67 18.51
CA PHE A 395 11.38 1.51 19.39
C PHE A 395 10.05 0.76 19.38
N VAL A 396 10.14 -0.57 19.31
CA VAL A 396 9.04 -1.50 19.53
C VAL A 396 9.39 -2.34 20.74
N ASP A 397 8.53 -2.36 21.75
CA ASP A 397 8.68 -3.19 22.94
C ASP A 397 10.05 -3.00 23.63
N GLY A 398 10.47 -1.73 23.70
CA GLY A 398 11.75 -1.32 24.32
C GLY A 398 13.00 -1.68 23.52
N VAL A 399 12.85 -2.21 22.30
CA VAL A 399 13.95 -2.54 21.37
C VAL A 399 13.99 -1.48 20.27
N LEU A 400 15.17 -0.94 19.96
CA LEU A 400 15.37 -0.04 18.82
C LEU A 400 15.21 -0.85 17.53
N THR A 401 14.18 -0.56 16.74
CA THR A 401 13.89 -1.28 15.49
C THR A 401 14.31 -0.51 14.25
N ALA A 402 14.36 0.83 14.33
CA ALA A 402 14.80 1.66 13.22
C ALA A 402 15.40 2.99 13.70
N GLU A 403 16.39 3.49 12.98
CA GLU A 403 17.10 4.74 13.24
C GLU A 403 17.44 5.45 11.93
N GLN A 404 17.28 6.77 11.89
CA GLN A 404 17.63 7.59 10.74
C GLN A 404 18.18 8.95 11.18
N THR A 405 19.34 9.35 10.66
CA THR A 405 19.83 10.73 10.81
C THR A 405 18.95 11.69 9.99
N GLY A 406 18.56 12.79 10.61
CA GLY A 406 17.83 13.88 9.97
C GLY A 406 17.65 15.03 10.94
N SER A 407 17.99 16.24 10.53
CA SER A 407 17.83 17.45 11.34
C SER A 407 16.72 18.34 10.80
N GLY A 408 16.23 19.24 11.65
CA GLY A 408 15.24 20.25 11.29
C GLY A 408 14.44 20.73 12.49
N THR A 409 14.02 21.99 12.45
CA THR A 409 13.19 22.57 13.51
C THR A 409 11.76 22.06 13.38
N LEU A 410 11.24 21.44 14.43
CA LEU A 410 9.84 21.01 14.49
C LEU A 410 8.91 22.21 14.32
N LYS A 411 7.82 22.00 13.57
CA LYS A 411 6.66 22.89 13.65
C LYS A 411 5.85 22.43 14.86
N ILE A 412 5.97 23.13 15.99
CA ILE A 412 5.27 22.74 17.23
C ILE A 412 3.93 23.47 17.29
N ASP A 413 2.85 22.70 17.19
CA ASP A 413 1.52 23.09 17.66
C ASP A 413 1.34 22.56 19.11
N PRO A 414 0.79 23.36 20.04
CA PRO A 414 0.57 22.93 21.43
C PRO A 414 -0.51 21.85 21.58
N SER A 415 -1.30 21.56 20.55
CA SER A 415 -2.28 20.47 20.56
C SER A 415 -1.61 19.12 20.27
N SER A 416 -1.93 18.12 21.08
CA SER A 416 -1.55 16.72 20.84
C SER A 416 -2.81 15.89 20.78
N ILE A 417 -2.91 15.05 19.76
CA ILE A 417 -4.08 14.22 19.51
C ILE A 417 -3.64 12.77 19.56
N PHE A 418 -4.27 12.00 20.45
CA PHE A 418 -3.92 10.61 20.70
C PHE A 418 -5.06 9.72 20.27
N GLY A 419 -4.75 8.74 19.42
CA GLY A 419 -5.76 7.81 18.91
C GLY A 419 -6.83 8.47 18.06
N ALA A 420 -6.64 9.72 17.61
CA ALA A 420 -7.41 10.45 16.62
C ALA A 420 -6.50 11.54 16.00
N LYS A 421 -6.86 12.09 14.84
CA LYS A 421 -6.06 13.11 14.13
C LYS A 421 -6.62 14.53 14.18
N ASP A 422 -7.78 14.77 14.81
CA ASP A 422 -8.36 16.13 14.96
C ASP A 422 -9.30 16.26 16.19
N PRO A 423 -9.34 17.37 16.96
CA PRO A 423 -10.32 17.62 18.02
C PRO A 423 -11.65 18.05 17.35
N GLY A 424 -12.35 17.05 16.80
CA GLY A 424 -13.54 17.21 15.95
C GLY A 424 -13.55 16.28 14.73
N GLY A 425 -12.48 15.52 14.50
CA GLY A 425 -12.36 14.53 13.43
C GLY A 425 -12.33 13.11 13.98
N TYR A 426 -13.02 12.20 13.28
CA TYR A 426 -13.47 10.94 13.87
C TYR A 426 -12.59 9.72 13.58
N GLY A 427 -11.51 9.83 12.78
CA GLY A 427 -10.59 8.72 12.51
C GLY A 427 -9.83 8.27 13.76
N ASN A 428 -10.49 7.45 14.55
CA ASN A 428 -10.01 6.92 15.81
C ASN A 428 -9.21 5.65 15.58
N PHE A 429 -8.10 5.49 16.30
CA PHE A 429 -7.46 4.20 16.49
C PHE A 429 -8.45 3.30 17.27
N LYS A 430 -9.01 2.30 16.59
CA LYS A 430 -10.00 1.37 17.17
C LYS A 430 -9.36 0.24 17.99
N GLY A 431 -8.02 0.21 18.10
CA GLY A 431 -7.32 -0.56 19.13
C GLY A 431 -7.40 0.14 20.50
N LEU A 432 -7.09 -0.59 21.57
CA LEU A 432 -7.06 0.02 22.91
C LEU A 432 -5.72 0.73 23.12
N THR A 433 -5.74 2.06 23.15
CA THR A 433 -4.61 2.85 23.65
C THR A 433 -4.62 2.80 25.19
N GLU A 434 -3.76 1.99 25.79
CA GLU A 434 -3.66 1.90 27.25
C GLU A 434 -3.09 3.18 27.87
N SER A 435 -2.06 3.76 27.25
CA SER A 435 -1.49 5.04 27.64
C SER A 435 -0.78 5.70 26.46
N ALA A 436 -0.78 7.02 26.43
CA ALA A 436 0.03 7.80 25.50
C ALA A 436 0.66 8.98 26.25
N THR A 437 1.89 9.34 25.87
CA THR A 437 2.63 10.42 26.51
C THR A 437 3.54 11.07 25.50
N VAL A 438 3.55 12.40 25.46
CA VAL A 438 4.52 13.20 24.71
C VAL A 438 5.45 13.85 25.72
N ILE A 439 6.75 13.65 25.53
CA ILE A 439 7.79 14.20 26.40
C ILE A 439 8.54 15.27 25.59
N PRO A 440 8.67 16.51 26.08
CA PRO A 440 9.35 17.59 25.36
C PRO A 440 10.89 17.46 25.37
N SER A 441 11.41 16.27 25.70
CA SER A 441 12.84 15.95 25.67
C SER A 441 13.05 14.55 25.08
N ALA A 442 14.15 14.39 24.35
CA ALA A 442 14.54 13.12 23.79
C ALA A 442 15.10 12.20 24.88
N ARG A 443 14.44 11.06 25.09
CA ARG A 443 14.83 10.08 26.10
C ARG A 443 15.90 9.13 25.58
N SER A 444 16.78 8.66 26.45
CA SER A 444 17.84 7.71 26.07
C SER A 444 17.28 6.31 25.79
N ASP A 445 17.99 5.55 24.95
CA ASP A 445 17.67 4.15 24.63
C ASP A 445 17.54 3.29 25.91
N SER A 446 18.40 3.55 26.90
CA SER A 446 18.39 2.85 28.19
C SER A 446 17.16 3.19 29.04
N TRP A 447 16.71 4.45 29.01
CA TRP A 447 15.50 4.88 29.69
C TRP A 447 14.26 4.22 29.08
N ILE A 448 14.17 4.18 27.75
CA ILE A 448 13.04 3.58 27.03
C ILE A 448 12.93 2.08 27.33
N LYS A 449 14.06 1.37 27.27
CA LYS A 449 14.14 -0.04 27.62
C LYS A 449 13.76 -0.31 29.08
N GLY A 450 14.22 0.54 30.00
CA GLY A 450 13.85 0.46 31.43
C GLY A 450 12.35 0.68 31.65
N THR A 451 11.79 1.71 31.03
CA THR A 451 10.35 2.03 31.12
C THR A 451 9.47 0.90 30.58
N TYR A 452 9.85 0.28 29.46
CA TYR A 452 9.13 -0.88 28.94
C TYR A 452 9.17 -2.08 29.90
N ARG A 453 10.36 -2.41 30.45
CA ARG A 453 10.50 -3.50 31.44
C ARG A 453 9.65 -3.27 32.68
N ASN A 454 9.63 -2.05 33.19
CA ASN A 454 8.85 -1.68 34.37
C ASN A 454 7.34 -1.77 34.11
N ARG A 455 6.90 -1.54 32.86
CA ARG A 455 5.50 -1.77 32.44
C ARG A 455 5.13 -3.25 32.40
N LEU A 456 6.04 -4.13 31.96
CA LEU A 456 5.80 -5.58 31.96
C LEU A 456 5.77 -6.17 33.37
N ASN A 457 6.69 -5.76 34.25
CA ASN A 457 6.84 -6.29 35.60
C ASN A 457 6.91 -5.16 36.66
N PRO A 458 5.77 -4.59 37.07
CA PRO A 458 5.74 -3.49 38.05
C PRO A 458 6.31 -3.87 39.44
N ARG A 459 6.34 -5.17 39.76
CA ARG A 459 6.81 -5.72 41.04
C ARG A 459 8.34 -5.94 41.08
N GLU A 460 9.02 -5.85 39.94
CA GLU A 460 10.47 -6.00 39.80
C GLU A 460 11.06 -4.78 39.08
N ALA A 461 10.60 -3.58 39.45
CA ALA A 461 10.99 -2.35 38.80
C ALA A 461 12.51 -2.15 38.82
N VAL A 462 13.10 -1.95 37.65
CA VAL A 462 14.52 -1.68 37.45
C VAL A 462 14.74 -0.17 37.46
N GLU A 463 15.90 0.26 37.96
CA GLU A 463 16.36 1.65 37.88
C GLU A 463 16.43 2.10 36.42
N LEU A 464 15.83 3.26 36.11
CA LEU A 464 15.86 3.82 34.77
C LEU A 464 17.26 4.34 34.48
N GLY A 465 17.78 4.09 33.28
CA GLY A 465 19.03 4.71 32.81
C GLY A 465 18.89 6.25 32.69
N PRO A 466 19.96 6.97 32.32
CA PRO A 466 19.93 8.43 32.21
C PRO A 466 18.73 8.90 31.39
N GLU A 467 17.97 9.82 31.97
CA GLU A 467 16.69 10.27 31.45
C GLU A 467 16.79 10.84 30.04
N ASP A 468 17.72 11.78 29.82
CA ASP A 468 17.88 12.45 28.55
C ASP A 468 19.13 11.97 27.81
N ILE A 469 19.09 12.05 26.48
CA ILE A 469 20.29 11.94 25.65
C ILE A 469 21.21 13.08 26.06
N THR A 470 22.41 12.79 26.54
CA THR A 470 23.40 13.81 26.91
C THR A 470 23.73 14.66 25.68
N ARG A 471 23.13 15.86 25.59
CA ARG A 471 23.52 16.85 24.59
C ARG A 471 24.97 17.22 24.82
N SER A 472 25.84 16.86 23.88
CA SER A 472 27.09 17.58 23.68
C SER A 472 26.73 19.06 23.47
N SER A 473 27.08 19.90 24.44
CA SER A 473 26.84 21.33 24.45
C SER A 473 27.23 22.03 23.14
N ARG A 474 26.30 22.86 22.60
CA ARG A 474 26.36 23.93 21.56
C ARG A 474 25.29 23.65 20.47
N GLN A 475 24.34 24.52 20.12
CA GLN A 475 24.25 25.98 20.12
C GLN A 475 22.83 26.44 20.52
N THR A 476 22.77 27.67 21.06
CA THR A 476 21.58 28.48 21.40
C THR A 476 20.76 28.90 20.20
#